data_AF-A0A2Z4C397-F1
#
_entry.id   AF-A0A2Z4C397-F1
#
_cell.length_a   1.000
_cell.length_b   1.000
_cell.length_c   1.000
_cell.angle_alpha   90.00
_cell.angle_beta   90.00
_cell.angle_gamma   90.00
#
_symmetry.space_group_name_H-M   'P 1'
#
loop_
_entity.id
_entity.type
_entity.pdbx_description
1 polymer ?
#
loop_
_entity_poly.entity_id
_entity_poly.type
_entity_poly.pdbx_seq_one_letter_code
_entity_poly.pdbx_strand_id
1 'polypeptide(L)'
;AHFIEHGELISMSEQQLVDCSKQNSGCNGGVVQWAYEDIQGEGGIQTESSYPYEAMDRSCRFDASKVVCSVNGYKNIPYKDEVTQAQAVHDVGPVSVCIDAGHLSFQLYS
;
A
#
# COMPACT_ATOMS: atom_id res chain seq x y z
N ALA A 1 1.81 9.66 1.81
CA ALA A 1 1.85 10.53 3.01
C ALA A 1 3.28 10.82 3.46
N HIS A 2 4.14 9.81 3.66
CA HIS A 2 5.49 9.97 4.22
C HIS A 2 6.32 11.13 3.62
N PHE A 3 6.44 11.22 2.29
CA PHE A 3 7.16 12.34 1.65
C PHE A 3 6.53 13.71 1.93
N ILE A 4 5.20 13.81 1.97
CA ILE A 4 4.48 15.08 2.23
C ILE A 4 4.74 15.55 3.67
N GLU A 5 4.85 14.62 4.62
CA GLU A 5 5.04 14.93 6.04
C GLU A 5 6.51 15.19 6.40
N HIS A 6 7.45 14.42 5.84
CA HIS A 6 8.86 14.44 6.26
C HIS A 6 9.82 14.97 5.20
N GLY A 7 9.38 15.15 3.95
CA GLY A 7 10.24 15.55 2.83
C GLY A 7 11.20 14.46 2.34
N GLU A 8 11.10 13.24 2.86
CA GLU A 8 11.94 12.10 2.50
C GLU A 8 11.18 11.12 1.60
N LEU A 9 11.79 10.77 0.46
CA LEU A 9 11.22 9.81 -0.47
C LEU A 9 11.87 8.45 -0.24
N ILE A 10 11.14 7.55 0.41
CA ILE A 10 11.60 6.21 0.77
C ILE A 10 10.70 5.17 0.09
N SER A 11 11.31 4.15 -0.51
CA SER A 11 10.60 2.95 -0.99
C SER A 11 10.30 2.02 0.19
N MET A 12 9.02 1.75 0.42
CA MET A 12 8.52 0.83 1.45
C MET A 12 8.40 -0.59 0.87
N SER A 13 8.43 -1.60 1.72
CA SER A 13 8.43 -3.01 1.29
C SER A 13 7.03 -3.52 0.95
N GLU A 14 6.77 -3.79 -0.32
CA GLU A 14 5.58 -4.53 -0.73
C GLU A 14 5.64 -5.99 -0.26
N GLN A 15 6.84 -6.58 -0.14
CA GLN A 15 6.99 -7.96 0.30
C GLN A 15 6.57 -8.18 1.76
N GLN A 16 6.77 -7.20 2.64
CA GLN A 16 6.21 -7.27 4.00
C GLN A 16 4.70 -7.43 3.93
N LEU A 17 4.01 -6.70 3.05
CA LEU A 17 2.56 -6.84 2.88
C LEU A 17 2.18 -8.21 2.30
N VAL A 18 2.94 -8.73 1.34
CA VAL A 18 2.72 -10.08 0.80
C VAL A 18 2.84 -11.15 1.89
N ASP A 19 3.86 -11.06 2.74
CA ASP A 19 4.21 -12.12 3.70
C ASP A 19 3.49 -12.00 5.05
N CYS A 20 3.19 -10.78 5.50
CA CYS A 20 2.75 -10.50 6.87
C CYS A 20 1.28 -10.08 6.98
N SER A 21 0.68 -9.55 5.90
CA SER A 21 -0.74 -9.16 5.90
C SER A 21 -1.64 -10.37 6.10
N LYS A 22 -2.23 -10.49 7.29
CA LYS A 22 -2.98 -11.69 7.71
C LYS A 22 -4.35 -11.79 7.06
N GLN A 23 -4.93 -10.65 6.70
CA GLN A 23 -6.25 -10.59 6.08
C GLN A 23 -6.16 -10.75 4.55
N ASN A 24 -5.03 -10.36 3.95
CA ASN A 24 -4.78 -10.56 2.53
C ASN A 24 -4.27 -11.98 2.23
N SER A 25 -4.19 -12.33 0.95
CA SER A 25 -3.84 -13.67 0.47
C SER A 25 -2.52 -13.71 -0.31
N GLY A 26 -1.58 -12.83 0.07
CA GLY A 26 -0.26 -12.72 -0.56
C GLY A 26 -0.35 -12.57 -2.09
N CYS A 27 0.34 -13.44 -2.82
CA CYS A 27 0.34 -13.47 -4.28
C CYS A 27 -1.03 -13.79 -4.91
N ASN A 28 -2.02 -14.24 -4.15
CA ASN A 28 -3.38 -14.51 -4.65
C ASN A 28 -4.30 -13.28 -4.55
N GLY A 29 -3.76 -12.13 -4.14
CA GLY A 29 -4.46 -10.86 -4.10
C GLY A 29 -4.86 -10.41 -2.69
N GLY A 30 -5.50 -9.25 -2.64
CA GLY A 30 -5.85 -8.59 -1.41
C GLY A 30 -6.59 -7.28 -1.63
N VAL A 31 -6.96 -6.62 -0.54
CA VAL A 31 -7.57 -5.29 -0.52
C VAL A 31 -6.70 -4.33 0.28
N VAL A 32 -6.60 -3.10 -0.23
CA VAL A 32 -5.70 -2.07 0.31
C VAL A 32 -6.04 -1.70 1.76
N GLN A 33 -7.33 -1.70 2.11
CA GLN A 33 -7.79 -1.39 3.46
C GLN A 33 -7.15 -2.31 4.51
N TRP A 34 -7.13 -3.61 4.24
CA TRP A 34 -6.54 -4.60 5.14
C TRP A 34 -5.03 -4.44 5.27
N ALA A 35 -4.34 -4.05 4.19
CA ALA A 35 -2.91 -3.75 4.26
C ALA A 35 -2.64 -2.56 5.20
N TYR A 36 -3.47 -1.51 5.18
CA TYR A 36 -3.34 -0.39 6.12
C TYR A 36 -3.59 -0.81 7.58
N GLU A 37 -4.60 -1.64 7.82
CA GLU A 37 -4.90 -2.18 9.15
C GLU A 37 -3.78 -3.08 9.67
N ASP A 38 -3.20 -3.91 8.81
CA ASP A 38 -2.10 -4.81 9.17
C ASP A 38 -0.81 -4.02 9.46
N ILE A 39 -0.46 -3.00 8.65
CA ILE A 39 0.66 -2.08 8.96
C ILE A 39 0.44 -1.41 10.33
N GLN A 40 -0.77 -0.94 10.59
CA GLN A 40 -1.12 -0.29 11.86
C GLN A 40 -0.99 -1.27 13.03
N GLY A 41 -1.44 -2.52 12.88
CA GLY A 41 -1.38 -3.56 13.89
C GLY A 41 0.02 -4.13 14.14
N GLU A 42 0.86 -4.18 13.12
CA GLU A 42 2.27 -4.61 13.19
C GLU A 42 3.19 -3.53 13.80
N GLY A 43 2.72 -2.28 13.82
CA GLY A 43 3.49 -1.15 14.33
C GLY A 43 4.33 -0.44 13.26
N GLY A 44 4.14 -0.79 11.99
CA GLY A 44 4.71 -0.06 10.85
C GLY A 44 5.21 -0.95 9.72
N ILE A 45 5.85 -0.29 8.74
CA ILE A 45 6.36 -0.91 7.53
C ILE A 45 7.87 -0.64 7.38
N GLN A 46 8.56 -1.65 6.88
CA GLN A 46 9.98 -1.62 6.56
C GLN A 46 10.24 -1.02 5.18
N THR A 47 11.50 -0.69 4.89
CA THR A 47 11.93 -0.28 3.53
C THR A 47 12.08 -1.48 2.62
N GLU A 48 11.93 -1.25 1.32
CA GLU A 48 12.25 -2.22 0.26
C GLU A 48 13.69 -2.75 0.41
N SER A 49 14.65 -1.89 0.73
CA SER A 49 16.05 -2.32 0.93
C SER A 49 16.26 -3.30 2.09
N SER A 50 15.42 -3.20 3.14
CA SER A 50 15.52 -4.02 4.34
C SER A 50 14.65 -5.28 4.30
N TYR A 51 13.65 -5.30 3.42
CA TYR A 51 12.75 -6.42 3.15
C TYR A 51 12.42 -6.43 1.66
N PRO A 52 13.33 -6.94 0.80
CA PRO A 52 13.19 -6.84 -0.66
C PRO A 52 12.05 -7.65 -1.25
N TYR A 53 11.55 -7.21 -2.41
CA TYR A 53 10.55 -7.93 -3.18
C TYR A 53 11.09 -9.22 -3.81
N GLU A 54 10.40 -10.33 -3.56
CA GLU A 54 10.75 -11.68 -4.01
C GLU A 54 9.70 -12.29 -4.96
N ALA A 55 8.57 -11.59 -5.18
CA ALA A 55 7.48 -12.03 -6.06
C ALA A 55 6.91 -13.43 -5.72
N MET A 56 6.94 -13.82 -4.45
CA MET A 56 6.38 -15.09 -3.97
C MET A 56 5.96 -15.00 -2.50
N ASP A 57 5.05 -15.89 -2.10
CA ASP A 57 4.66 -16.01 -0.70
C ASP A 57 5.80 -16.61 0.13
N ARG A 58 6.16 -15.93 1.22
CA ARG A 58 7.10 -16.45 2.22
C ARG A 58 6.50 -16.35 3.61
N SER A 59 7.19 -16.94 4.59
CA SER A 59 6.89 -16.67 5.98
C SER A 59 7.21 -15.20 6.31
N CYS A 60 6.33 -14.54 7.08
CA CYS A 60 6.58 -13.19 7.57
C CYS A 60 7.92 -13.08 8.31
N ARG A 61 8.75 -12.11 7.89
CA ARG A 61 10.08 -11.81 8.46
C ARG A 61 10.15 -10.40 9.05
N PHE A 62 8.99 -9.85 9.45
CA PHE A 62 8.90 -8.49 9.97
C PHE A 62 9.87 -8.27 11.15
N ASP A 63 10.61 -7.16 11.07
CA ASP A 63 11.57 -6.72 12.06
C ASP A 63 11.22 -5.30 12.51
N ALA A 64 10.62 -5.21 13.70
CA ALA A 64 10.19 -3.94 14.29
C ALA A 64 11.33 -2.92 14.47
N SER A 65 12.60 -3.37 14.52
CA SER A 65 13.75 -2.46 14.63
C SER A 65 14.08 -1.72 13.32
N LYS A 66 13.47 -2.14 12.20
CA LYS A 66 13.71 -1.59 10.85
C LYS A 66 12.52 -0.83 10.26
N VAL A 67 11.51 -0.55 11.09
CA VAL A 67 10.34 0.24 10.69
C VAL A 67 10.77 1.66 10.34
N VAL A 68 10.25 2.18 9.23
CA VAL A 68 10.49 3.56 8.78
C VAL A 68 9.24 4.41 8.69
N CYS A 69 8.06 3.79 8.69
CA CYS A 69 6.79 4.48 8.60
C CYS A 69 5.71 3.68 9.33
N SER A 70 4.75 4.36 9.94
CA SER A 70 3.54 3.76 10.49
C SER A 70 2.30 4.30 9.78
N VAL A 71 1.17 3.61 9.96
CA VAL A 71 -0.14 4.07 9.49
C VAL A 71 -0.99 4.34 10.71
N ASN A 72 -1.46 5.59 10.87
CA ASN A 72 -2.33 5.99 11.97
C ASN A 72 -3.83 5.78 11.65
N GLY A 73 -4.16 5.56 10.38
CA GLY A 73 -5.49 5.27 9.90
C GLY A 73 -5.63 5.50 8.40
N TYR A 74 -6.80 5.19 7.86
CA TYR A 74 -7.17 5.43 6.46
C TYR A 74 -8.60 6.00 6.40
N LYS A 75 -8.96 6.57 5.25
CA LYS A 75 -10.31 7.04 4.98
C LYS A 75 -10.76 6.56 3.61
N ASN A 76 -11.93 5.94 3.56
CA ASN A 76 -12.58 5.59 2.31
C ASN A 76 -13.19 6.84 1.68
N ILE A 77 -12.91 7.04 0.40
CA ILE A 77 -13.50 8.12 -0.40
C ILE A 77 -14.80 7.59 -1.02
N PRO A 78 -15.87 8.39 -1.13
CA PRO A 78 -17.13 7.94 -1.70
C PRO A 78 -16.99 7.30 -3.08
N TYR A 79 -17.69 6.19 -3.27
CA TYR A 79 -17.76 5.48 -4.54
C TYR A 79 -18.52 6.31 -5.58
N LYS A 80 -18.04 6.32 -6.83
CA LYS A 80 -18.63 7.05 -7.96
C LYS A 80 -18.78 8.57 -7.74
N ASP A 81 -17.86 9.16 -6.99
CA ASP A 81 -17.78 10.60 -6.80
C ASP A 81 -16.40 11.12 -7.23
N GLU A 82 -16.20 11.25 -8.54
CA GLU A 82 -14.91 11.65 -9.12
C GLU A 82 -14.51 13.07 -8.71
N VAL A 83 -15.47 13.95 -8.39
CA VAL A 83 -15.19 15.30 -7.88
C VAL A 83 -14.54 15.21 -6.51
N THR A 84 -15.14 14.44 -5.59
CA THR A 84 -14.55 14.24 -4.26
C THR A 84 -13.24 13.45 -4.34
N GLN A 85 -13.11 12.49 -5.25
CA GLN A 85 -11.86 11.74 -5.48
C GLN A 85 -10.73 12.65 -6.00
N ALA A 86 -11.02 13.52 -6.98
CA ALA A 86 -10.06 14.50 -7.47
C ALA A 86 -9.66 15.50 -6.38
N GLN A 87 -10.61 15.96 -5.57
CA GLN A 87 -10.34 16.83 -4.44
C GLN A 87 -9.42 16.16 -3.41
N ALA A 88 -9.64 14.87 -3.11
CA ALA A 88 -8.76 14.12 -2.21
C ALA A 88 -7.34 14.01 -2.75
N VAL A 89 -7.16 13.80 -4.06
CA VAL A 89 -5.84 13.80 -4.69
C VAL A 89 -5.16 15.15 -4.55
N HIS A 90 -5.89 16.24 -4.78
CA HIS A 90 -5.40 17.61 -4.66
C HIS A 90 -4.99 17.97 -3.22
N ASP A 91 -5.85 17.67 -2.24
CA ASP A 91 -5.68 18.14 -0.87
C ASP A 91 -4.78 17.23 -0.02
N VAL A 92 -4.76 15.92 -0.29
CA VAL A 92 -4.08 14.92 0.55
C VAL A 92 -2.85 14.32 -0.16
N GLY A 93 -2.89 14.21 -1.48
CA GLY A 93 -1.84 13.58 -2.29
C GLY A 93 -2.26 12.23 -2.88
N PRO A 94 -1.32 11.29 -3.11
CA PRO A 94 -1.64 10.02 -3.76
C PRO A 94 -2.71 9.21 -3.03
N VAL A 95 -3.67 8.69 -3.79
CA VAL A 95 -4.81 7.89 -3.31
C VAL A 95 -4.77 6.50 -3.96
N SER A 96 -4.94 5.45 -3.17
CA SER A 96 -5.08 4.08 -3.68
C SER A 96 -6.47 3.87 -4.30
N VAL A 97 -6.53 3.30 -5.51
CA VAL A 97 -7.77 3.03 -6.24
C VAL A 97 -7.76 1.62 -6.83
N CYS A 98 -8.96 1.07 -7.08
CA CYS A 98 -9.14 -0.16 -7.85
C CYS A 98 -9.70 0.18 -9.23
N ILE A 99 -9.17 -0.44 -10.27
CA ILE A 99 -9.60 -0.27 -11.66
C ILE A 99 -9.81 -1.63 -12.32
N ASP A 100 -10.58 -1.67 -13.40
CA ASP A 100 -10.67 -2.86 -14.26
C ASP A 100 -9.53 -2.82 -15.30
N ALA A 101 -8.50 -3.63 -15.06
CA ALA A 101 -7.34 -3.79 -15.93
C ALA A 101 -7.44 -5.01 -16.87
N GLY A 102 -8.61 -5.67 -16.96
CA GLY A 102 -8.81 -6.89 -17.76
C GLY A 102 -8.84 -6.65 -19.27
N HIS A 103 -8.98 -5.41 -19.71
CA HIS A 103 -9.12 -5.06 -21.12
C HIS A 103 -7.77 -5.01 -21.87
N LEU A 104 -7.73 -5.54 -23.10
CA LEU A 104 -6.55 -5.43 -23.98
C LEU A 104 -6.14 -3.99 -24.26
N SER A 105 -7.10 -3.06 -24.34
CA SER A 105 -6.83 -1.63 -24.48
C SER A 105 -6.05 -1.06 -23.30
N PHE A 106 -6.22 -1.62 -22.09
CA PHE A 106 -5.46 -1.21 -20.92
C PHE A 106 -4.05 -1.82 -20.95
N GLN A 107 -3.95 -3.12 -21.28
CA GLN A 107 -2.66 -3.82 -21.37
C GLN A 107 -1.72 -3.24 -22.43
N LEU A 108 -2.27 -2.67 -23.51
CA LEU A 108 -1.53 -2.12 -24.65
C LEU A 108 -1.63 -0.59 -24.75
N TYR A 109 -2.07 0.10 -23.68
CA TYR A 109 -2.13 1.56 -23.64
C TYR A 109 -0.73 2.17 -23.85
N SER A 110 -0.64 3.23 -24.68
CA SER A 110 0.60 3.93 -25.04
C SER A 110 0.42 5.44 -25.06
#